data_AF-M2RBW5-F1
#
_entry.id   AF-M2RBW5-F1
#
_cell.length_a   1.000
_cell.length_b   1.000
_cell.length_c   1.000
_cell.angle_alpha   90.00
_cell.angle_beta   90.00
_cell.angle_gamma   90.00
#
_symmetry.space_group_name_H-M   'P 1'
#
loop_
_entity.id
_entity.type
_entity.pdbx_description
1 polymer ?
#
loop_
_entity_poly.entity_id
_entity_poly.type
_entity_poly.pdbx_seq_one_letter_code
_entity_poly.pdbx_strand_id
1 'polypeptide(L)'
;QGTLSADDKSRVKSAIPKPSNKIVTAALARIYYAYPEPNEWSYAGVQGALAFVMDNSRNVFCLRMVDLVGTRGVIWEHELYENFEYFQDRPFFHSFPGDDCMVGVVFADESEAKTFYKKVTSRK
;
A
#
# COMPACT_ATOMS: atom_id res chain seq x y z
N GLN A 1 1.81 -14.30 -13.08
CA GLN A 1 0.38 -13.91 -13.12
C GLN A 1 0.18 -12.98 -11.92
N GLY A 2 -0.32 -11.75 -12.09
CA GLY A 2 -0.47 -10.84 -10.94
C GLY A 2 -1.68 -11.21 -10.08
N THR A 3 -1.64 -10.93 -8.77
CA THR A 3 -2.73 -11.31 -7.84
C THR A 3 -4.02 -10.55 -8.11
N LEU A 4 -3.94 -9.36 -8.71
CA LEU A 4 -5.11 -8.55 -9.07
C LEU A 4 -5.71 -8.99 -10.41
N SER A 5 -7.00 -9.30 -10.39
CA SER A 5 -7.80 -9.60 -11.57
C SER A 5 -8.00 -8.36 -12.46
N ALA A 6 -8.61 -8.55 -13.63
CA ALA A 6 -8.98 -7.43 -14.50
C ALA A 6 -10.02 -6.51 -13.85
N ASP A 7 -10.96 -7.09 -13.09
CA ASP A 7 -11.97 -6.33 -12.33
C ASP A 7 -11.33 -5.52 -11.21
N ASP A 8 -10.44 -6.14 -10.43
CA ASP A 8 -9.70 -5.45 -9.35
C ASP A 8 -8.93 -4.25 -9.90
N LYS A 9 -8.24 -4.42 -11.03
CA LYS A 9 -7.52 -3.32 -11.70
C LYS A 9 -8.46 -2.22 -12.16
N SER A 10 -9.69 -2.55 -12.58
CA SER A 10 -10.72 -1.56 -12.92
C SER A 10 -11.16 -0.78 -11.70
N ARG A 11 -11.42 -1.48 -10.58
CA ARG A 11 -11.79 -0.88 -9.29
C ARG A 11 -10.71 0.06 -8.76
N VAL A 12 -9.43 -0.34 -8.82
CA VAL A 12 -8.30 0.52 -8.43
C VAL A 12 -8.23 1.78 -9.29
N LYS A 13 -8.39 1.67 -10.60
CA LYS A 13 -8.38 2.84 -11.52
C LYS A 13 -9.58 3.77 -11.31
N SER A 14 -10.73 3.22 -10.95
CA SER A 14 -11.92 4.00 -10.61
C SER A 14 -11.73 4.78 -9.30
N ALA A 15 -11.16 4.12 -8.28
CA ALA A 15 -10.91 4.72 -6.98
C ALA A 15 -9.75 5.73 -6.97
N ILE A 16 -8.78 5.61 -7.89
CA ILE A 16 -7.60 6.49 -8.00
C ILE A 16 -7.57 7.12 -9.41
N PRO A 17 -8.25 8.27 -9.61
CA PRO A 17 -8.41 8.87 -10.94
C PRO A 17 -7.09 9.32 -11.56
N LYS A 18 -6.84 8.88 -12.80
CA LYS A 18 -5.62 9.16 -13.58
C LYS A 18 -5.28 10.65 -13.81
N PRO A 19 -6.24 11.59 -13.97
CA PRO A 19 -5.89 12.98 -14.26
C PRO A 19 -5.00 13.64 -13.19
N SER A 20 -5.25 13.33 -11.93
CA SER A 20 -4.50 13.85 -10.78
C SER A 20 -3.50 12.84 -10.20
N ASN A 21 -3.51 11.58 -10.65
CA ASN A 21 -2.72 10.52 -10.04
C ASN A 21 -2.03 9.62 -11.04
N LYS A 22 -0.82 9.17 -10.70
CA LYS A 22 -0.12 8.10 -11.42
C LYS A 22 0.06 6.91 -10.49
N ILE A 23 -0.68 5.82 -10.74
CA ILE A 23 -0.47 4.53 -10.08
C ILE A 23 0.86 3.95 -10.59
N VAL A 24 1.82 3.78 -9.70
CA VAL A 24 3.16 3.23 -10.00
C VAL A 24 3.14 1.71 -9.97
N THR A 25 2.49 1.13 -8.96
CA THR A 25 2.26 -0.30 -8.82
C THR A 25 1.09 -0.54 -7.86
N ALA A 26 0.47 -1.71 -7.94
CA ALA A 26 -0.57 -2.14 -7.01
C ALA A 26 -0.51 -3.67 -6.82
N ALA A 27 -0.77 -4.13 -5.60
CA ALA A 27 -0.75 -5.55 -5.24
C ALA A 27 -1.80 -5.83 -4.15
N LEU A 28 -2.27 -7.08 -4.06
CA LEU A 28 -3.17 -7.50 -3.00
C LEU A 28 -2.43 -7.55 -1.65
N ALA A 29 -2.93 -6.85 -0.64
CA ALA A 29 -2.28 -6.76 0.66
C ALA A 29 -3.25 -6.51 1.83
N ARG A 30 -2.72 -6.64 3.05
CA ARG A 30 -3.38 -6.36 4.33
C ARG A 30 -2.53 -5.44 5.19
N ILE A 31 -3.17 -4.57 5.96
CA ILE A 31 -2.51 -3.65 6.90
C ILE A 31 -2.56 -4.20 8.33
N TYR A 32 -1.43 -4.10 9.01
CA TYR A 32 -1.25 -4.40 10.42
C TYR A 32 -0.64 -3.20 11.13
N TYR A 33 -0.89 -3.08 12.42
CA TYR A 33 -0.27 -2.06 13.28
C TYR A 33 0.40 -2.71 14.47
N ALA A 34 1.54 -2.16 14.89
CA ALA A 34 2.17 -2.51 16.17
C ALA A 34 1.51 -1.71 17.31
N TYR A 35 0.20 -1.88 17.47
CA TYR A 35 -0.65 -1.20 18.45
C TYR A 35 -1.81 -2.11 18.86
N PRO A 36 -2.26 -2.11 20.13
CA PRO A 36 -1.78 -1.30 21.26
C PRO A 36 -0.44 -1.76 21.86
N GLU A 37 -0.02 -3.00 21.58
CA GLU A 37 1.24 -3.56 22.05
C GLU A 37 2.35 -3.31 21.01
N PRO A 38 3.40 -2.52 21.30
CA PRO A 38 4.44 -2.18 20.32
C PRO A 38 5.27 -3.37 19.84
N ASN A 39 5.25 -4.48 20.57
CA ASN A 39 5.98 -5.70 20.25
C ASN A 39 5.13 -6.74 19.52
N GLU A 40 3.86 -6.44 19.23
CA GLU A 40 2.93 -7.38 18.59
C GLU A 40 2.20 -6.73 17.41
N TRP A 41 2.02 -7.50 16.33
CA TRP A 41 1.29 -7.04 15.15
C TRP A 41 -0.20 -7.39 15.25
N SER A 42 -1.04 -6.36 15.24
CA SER A 42 -2.50 -6.49 15.20
C SER A 42 -3.04 -6.18 13.82
N TYR A 43 -3.95 -7.01 13.30
CA TYR A 43 -4.59 -6.77 12.02
C TYR A 43 -5.49 -5.52 12.10
N ALA A 44 -5.27 -4.56 11.21
CA ALA A 44 -5.99 -3.28 11.23
C ALA A 44 -7.45 -3.37 10.71
N GLY A 45 -7.90 -4.55 10.27
CA GLY A 45 -9.20 -4.70 9.61
C GLY A 45 -9.23 -4.20 8.16
N VAL A 46 -8.09 -3.78 7.62
CA VAL A 46 -7.95 -3.16 6.30
C VAL A 46 -7.22 -4.10 5.34
N GLN A 47 -7.87 -4.43 4.22
CA GLN A 47 -7.31 -5.25 3.14
C GLN A 47 -7.89 -4.88 1.78
N GLY A 48 -7.16 -5.22 0.72
CA GLY A 48 -7.55 -4.94 -0.66
C GLY A 48 -6.34 -4.73 -1.56
N ALA A 49 -6.49 -3.90 -2.58
CA ALA A 49 -5.36 -3.51 -3.43
C ALA A 49 -4.61 -2.34 -2.79
N LEU A 50 -3.41 -2.59 -2.29
CA LEU A 50 -2.49 -1.53 -1.91
C LEU A 50 -1.83 -0.98 -3.17
N ALA A 51 -2.05 0.29 -3.45
CA ALA A 51 -1.47 1.01 -4.57
C ALA A 51 -0.41 2.00 -4.09
N PHE A 52 0.76 1.99 -4.73
CA PHE A 52 1.75 3.06 -4.63
C PHE A 52 1.47 4.09 -5.73
N VAL A 53 1.22 5.34 -5.33
CA VAL A 53 0.67 6.38 -6.19
C VAL A 53 1.50 7.64 -6.08
N MET A 54 1.77 8.29 -7.21
CA MET A 54 2.18 9.69 -7.25
C MET A 54 0.94 10.57 -7.38
N ASP A 55 0.67 11.40 -6.39
CA ASP A 55 -0.36 12.44 -6.44
C ASP A 55 0.24 13.67 -7.12
N ASN A 56 -0.12 13.91 -8.38
CA ASN A 56 0.43 14.99 -9.18
C ASN A 56 -0.10 16.37 -8.75
N SER A 57 -1.25 16.42 -8.08
CA SER A 57 -1.84 17.67 -7.61
C SER A 57 -1.11 18.20 -6.38
N ARG A 58 -0.67 17.29 -5.50
CA ARG A 58 0.09 17.63 -4.29
C ARG A 58 1.61 17.47 -4.46
N ASN A 59 2.03 16.84 -5.55
CA ASN A 59 3.40 16.46 -5.83
C ASN A 59 4.04 15.59 -4.72
N VAL A 60 3.28 14.62 -4.21
CA VAL A 60 3.71 13.69 -3.16
C VAL A 60 3.39 12.25 -3.50
N PHE A 61 4.16 11.33 -2.93
CA PHE A 61 3.90 9.90 -3.04
C PHE A 61 2.99 9.42 -1.91
N CYS A 62 2.08 8.51 -2.22
CA CYS A 62 1.14 7.94 -1.25
C CYS A 62 1.05 6.41 -1.42
N LEU A 63 0.80 5.72 -0.31
CA LEU A 63 0.23 4.38 -0.29
C LEU A 63 -1.28 4.49 -0.09
N ARG A 64 -2.09 3.86 -0.95
CA ARG A 64 -3.55 3.88 -0.88
C ARG A 64 -4.10 2.48 -0.96
N MET A 65 -4.87 2.04 0.03
CA MET A 65 -5.60 0.76 0.00
C MET A 65 -6.97 0.97 -0.63
N VAL A 66 -7.26 0.24 -1.70
CA VAL A 66 -8.57 0.22 -2.35
C VAL A 66 -9.34 -1.03 -1.92
N ASP A 67 -10.58 -0.84 -1.47
CA ASP A 67 -11.50 -1.91 -1.13
C ASP A 67 -11.87 -2.72 -2.39
N LEU A 68 -11.48 -4.00 -2.41
CA LEU A 68 -11.80 -4.95 -3.48
C LEU A 68 -12.98 -5.85 -3.15
N VAL A 69 -13.55 -5.78 -1.95
CA VAL A 69 -14.72 -6.59 -1.57
C VAL A 69 -15.97 -5.72 -1.60
N GLY A 70 -15.92 -4.55 -0.99
CA GLY A 70 -17.02 -3.58 -0.97
C GLY A 70 -16.99 -2.60 -2.14
N THR A 71 -17.56 -1.42 -1.93
CA THR A 71 -17.65 -0.31 -2.91
C THR A 71 -17.07 0.99 -2.36
N ARG A 72 -16.32 0.92 -1.25
CA ARG A 72 -15.87 2.10 -0.48
C ARG A 72 -14.75 2.90 -1.15
N GLY A 73 -14.18 2.41 -2.25
CA GLY A 73 -13.05 3.07 -2.91
C GLY A 73 -11.79 2.97 -2.06
N VAL A 74 -11.11 4.09 -1.83
CA VAL A 74 -9.92 4.15 -0.96
C VAL A 74 -10.35 4.09 0.50
N ILE A 75 -9.86 3.09 1.25
CA ILE A 75 -10.24 2.83 2.66
C ILE A 75 -9.09 3.06 3.64
N TRP A 76 -7.88 3.27 3.14
CA TRP A 76 -6.71 3.61 3.94
C TRP A 76 -5.70 4.35 3.07
N GLU A 77 -5.00 5.31 3.64
CA GLU A 77 -3.99 6.12 2.97
C GLU A 77 -2.84 6.44 3.92
N HIS A 78 -1.63 6.49 3.38
CA HIS A 78 -0.46 7.00 4.07
C HIS A 78 0.43 7.77 3.07
N GLU A 79 0.70 9.03 3.37
CA GLU A 79 1.59 9.87 2.60
C GLU A 79 3.05 9.53 2.95
N LEU A 80 3.92 9.39 1.95
CA LEU A 80 5.35 9.14 2.20
C LEU A 80 6.04 10.47 2.51
N TYR A 81 6.60 10.58 3.72
CA TYR A 81 7.41 11.71 4.15
C TYR A 81 8.82 11.71 3.51
N GLU A 82 9.55 12.82 3.68
CA GLU A 82 10.92 12.95 3.21
C GLU A 82 11.83 11.90 3.88
N ASN A 83 12.69 11.24 3.10
CA ASN A 83 13.51 10.12 3.60
C ASN A 83 12.69 8.93 4.14
N PHE A 84 11.44 8.74 3.69
CA PHE A 84 10.60 7.62 4.10
C PHE A 84 11.33 6.27 4.06
N GLU A 85 11.43 5.67 5.24
CA GLU A 85 12.05 4.38 5.52
C GLU A 85 11.05 3.27 5.24
N TYR A 86 11.50 2.24 4.51
CA TYR A 86 10.66 1.13 4.11
C TYR A 86 11.47 -0.15 4.24
N PHE A 87 11.04 -1.05 5.12
CA PHE A 87 11.77 -2.25 5.49
C PHE A 87 11.10 -3.49 4.88
N GLN A 88 11.91 -4.36 4.26
CA GLN A 88 11.48 -5.69 3.83
C GLN A 88 11.90 -6.71 4.89
N ASP A 89 11.14 -6.80 5.98
CA ASP A 89 11.47 -7.68 7.11
C ASP A 89 11.37 -9.17 6.74
N ARG A 90 10.45 -9.50 5.83
CA ARG A 90 10.28 -10.83 5.20
C ARG A 90 9.90 -10.67 3.73
N PRO A 91 10.02 -11.74 2.91
CA PRO A 91 9.66 -11.69 1.48
C PRO A 91 8.25 -11.14 1.18
N PHE A 92 7.27 -11.46 2.02
CA PHE A 92 5.87 -11.00 1.89
C PHE A 92 5.44 -9.97 2.95
N PHE A 93 6.29 -9.67 3.95
CA PHE A 93 5.96 -8.75 5.03
C PHE A 93 6.93 -7.59 5.07
N HIS A 94 6.41 -6.39 4.86
CA HIS A 94 7.16 -5.15 4.91
C HIS A 94 6.65 -4.29 6.06
N SER A 95 7.49 -3.40 6.57
CA SER A 95 7.09 -2.44 7.59
C SER A 95 7.68 -1.07 7.34
N PHE A 96 7.10 -0.07 7.99
CA PHE A 96 7.58 1.32 8.02
C PHE A 96 7.01 2.03 9.24
N PRO A 97 7.65 3.10 9.73
CA PRO A 97 7.08 3.89 10.81
C PRO A 97 5.92 4.75 10.28
N GLY A 98 4.75 4.61 10.90
CA GLY A 98 3.64 5.54 10.75
C GLY A 98 3.69 6.64 11.80
N ASP A 99 2.61 7.41 11.92
CA ASP A 99 2.57 8.58 12.81
C ASP A 99 2.62 8.20 14.30
N ASP A 100 1.85 7.18 14.70
CA ASP A 100 1.73 6.76 16.10
C ASP A 100 2.41 5.41 16.40
N CYS A 101 2.58 4.56 15.40
CA CYS A 101 3.12 3.21 15.56
C CYS A 101 3.70 2.67 14.25
N MET A 102 4.41 1.53 14.34
CA MET A 102 4.86 0.83 13.14
C MET A 102 3.66 0.27 12.36
N VAL A 103 3.71 0.42 11.04
CA VAL A 103 2.74 -0.13 10.10
C VAL A 103 3.36 -1.31 9.38
N GLY A 104 2.64 -2.42 9.37
CA GLY A 104 3.01 -3.65 8.68
C GLY A 104 2.12 -3.88 7.47
N VAL A 105 2.71 -4.35 6.38
CA VAL A 105 2.00 -4.72 5.15
C VAL A 105 2.31 -6.17 4.82
N VAL A 106 1.28 -7.00 4.82
CA VAL A 106 1.34 -8.39 4.36
C VAL A 106 0.83 -8.45 2.93
N PHE A 107 1.70 -8.80 1.98
CA PHE A 107 1.34 -9.01 0.58
C PHE A 107 0.89 -10.45 0.34
N ALA A 108 -0.02 -10.65 -0.62
CA ALA A 108 -0.50 -11.98 -0.99
C ALA A 108 0.52 -12.78 -1.83
N ASP A 109 1.48 -12.11 -2.47
CA ASP A 109 2.51 -12.71 -3.31
C ASP A 109 3.88 -12.07 -3.09
N GLU A 110 4.92 -12.89 -2.90
CA GLU A 110 6.29 -12.43 -2.61
C GLU A 110 6.94 -11.69 -3.79
N SER A 111 6.61 -12.07 -5.03
CA SER A 111 7.18 -11.44 -6.22
C SER A 111 6.62 -10.04 -6.44
N GLU A 112 5.34 -9.85 -6.14
CA GLU A 112 4.68 -8.55 -6.13
C GLU A 112 5.17 -7.70 -4.95
N ALA A 113 5.32 -8.26 -3.76
CA ALA A 113 5.94 -7.59 -2.62
C ALA A 113 7.32 -7.06 -2.99
N LYS A 114 8.21 -7.92 -3.52
CA LYS A 114 9.55 -7.51 -3.97
C LYS A 114 9.51 -6.41 -5.02
N THR A 115 8.56 -6.47 -5.95
CA THR A 115 8.36 -5.41 -6.95
C THR A 115 7.93 -4.11 -6.28
N PHE A 116 7.00 -4.18 -5.33
CA PHE A 116 6.50 -3.06 -4.56
C PHE A 116 7.62 -2.37 -3.78
N TYR A 117 8.43 -3.13 -3.05
CA TYR A 117 9.60 -2.65 -2.33
C TYR A 117 10.55 -1.88 -3.23
N LYS A 118 10.91 -2.45 -4.40
CA LYS A 118 11.77 -1.77 -5.37
C LYS A 118 11.18 -0.45 -5.84
N LYS A 119 9.87 -0.41 -6.13
CA LYS A 119 9.21 0.82 -6.60
C LYS A 119 9.16 1.90 -5.54
N VAL A 120 8.90 1.54 -4.28
CA VAL A 120 8.85 2.49 -3.16
C VAL A 120 10.24 3.04 -2.83
N THR A 121 11.27 2.20 -2.81
CA THR A 121 12.64 2.60 -2.43
C THR A 121 13.42 3.28 -3.57
N SER A 122 13.03 3.08 -4.83
CA SER A 122 13.63 3.77 -5.99
C SER A 122 12.87 5.03 -6.43
N ARG A 123 11.93 5.51 -5.62
CA ARG A 123 11.21 6.76 -5.89
C ARG A 123 12.22 7.91 -5.95
N LYS A 124 12.09 8.73 -6.99
CA LYS A 124 12.84 9.98 -7.20
C LYS A 124 11.84 11.12 -7.28
#